data_AF-A0A7V2CNC8-F1
#
_entry.id   AF-A0A7V2CNC8-F1
#
_cell.length_a   1.000
_cell.length_b   1.000
_cell.length_c   1.000
_cell.angle_alpha   90.00
_cell.angle_beta   90.00
_cell.angle_gamma   90.00
#
_symmetry.space_group_name_H-M   'P 1'
#
loop_
_entity.id
_entity.type
_entity.pdbx_description
1 polymer ?
#
loop_
_entity_poly.entity_id
_entity_poly.type
_entity_poly.pdbx_seq_one_letter_code
_entity_poly.pdbx_strand_id
1 'polypeptide(L)'
;TDQTSAHDALNGYVPNGMSYEDALALRRSDPKRYVAESMRSMGEHVTAMLELQRLGAVTFDYGNNIRGQALEQGVRNAFDIPGFVPQYIRPLFCEGAGPFRWCAISGEPGDIARTDRAVLETFPDNEHLCRWIRLAGERVRFQGLPARICWLGYGERDKMGLIFNELVRKGEVRGPIVIGRDHLDCGSVASPNRETEGMLDGSDAIADWPILNALANTACGASWVSVHHGGGVGIGLSIHAGMVIVADGTDSAAKRLQRVLTADPATGIMRHADAGYEKARQVATARGVDIPTAGG
;
A
#
# COMPACT_ATOMS: atom_id res chain seq x y z
N THR A 1 -6.21 14.44 -9.98
CA THR A 1 -5.24 13.37 -9.73
C THR A 1 -4.95 12.64 -11.03
N ASP A 2 -3.96 11.76 -11.06
CA ASP A 2 -3.61 10.92 -12.21
C ASP A 2 -3.14 9.53 -11.76
N GLN A 3 -3.39 8.50 -12.59
CA GLN A 3 -2.93 7.13 -12.36
C GLN A 3 -2.51 6.43 -13.66
N THR A 4 -2.08 7.20 -14.66
CA THR A 4 -1.35 6.62 -15.80
C THR A 4 -0.09 5.90 -15.31
N SER A 5 0.48 5.00 -16.10
CA SER A 5 1.75 4.36 -15.75
C SER A 5 2.95 5.26 -16.06
N ALA A 6 2.94 6.51 -15.57
CA ALA A 6 3.99 7.52 -15.78
C ALA A 6 5.39 7.09 -15.29
N HIS A 7 5.46 6.11 -14.38
CA HIS A 7 6.71 5.52 -13.90
C HIS A 7 7.49 4.75 -14.99
N ASP A 8 6.85 4.41 -16.10
CA ASP A 8 7.47 3.78 -17.27
C ASP A 8 7.12 4.58 -18.53
N ALA A 9 7.99 5.51 -18.91
CA ALA A 9 7.80 6.37 -20.08
C ALA A 9 7.81 5.60 -21.42
N LEU A 10 8.32 4.37 -21.46
CA LEU A 10 8.38 3.58 -22.70
C LEU A 10 7.12 2.74 -22.90
N ASN A 11 6.62 2.09 -21.84
CA ASN A 11 5.50 1.16 -21.96
C ASN A 11 4.20 1.70 -21.39
N GLY A 12 4.26 2.66 -20.47
CA GLY A 12 3.17 3.03 -19.58
C GLY A 12 2.42 4.32 -19.92
N TYR A 13 3.02 5.22 -20.69
CA TYR A 13 2.42 6.50 -21.06
C TYR A 13 2.32 6.65 -22.58
N VAL A 14 1.14 7.02 -23.09
CA VAL A 14 0.93 7.24 -24.53
C VAL A 14 1.10 8.73 -24.83
N PRO A 15 2.03 9.12 -25.72
CA PRO A 15 2.25 10.53 -26.04
C PRO A 15 1.04 11.15 -26.74
N ASN A 16 0.80 12.45 -26.48
CA ASN A 16 -0.25 13.20 -27.16
C ASN A 16 0.17 13.63 -28.59
N GLY A 17 -0.78 14.09 -29.39
CA GLY A 17 -0.51 14.61 -30.74
C GLY A 17 -0.35 13.56 -31.85
N MET A 18 -0.62 12.29 -31.57
CA MET A 18 -0.64 11.20 -32.56
C MET A 18 -1.75 10.18 -32.26
N SER A 19 -2.08 9.31 -33.23
CA SER A 19 -3.01 8.20 -33.02
C SER A 19 -2.39 7.13 -32.11
N TYR A 20 -3.22 6.27 -31.52
CA TYR A 20 -2.72 5.17 -30.70
C TYR A 20 -1.92 4.17 -31.53
N GLU A 21 -2.35 3.89 -32.75
CA GLU A 21 -1.67 3.03 -33.71
C GLU A 21 -0.27 3.58 -34.07
N ASP A 22 -0.17 4.89 -34.33
CA ASP A 22 1.12 5.55 -34.60
C ASP A 22 2.03 5.52 -33.37
N ALA A 23 1.47 5.71 -32.17
CA ALA A 23 2.24 5.61 -30.93
C ALA A 23 2.80 4.18 -30.73
N LEU A 24 2.00 3.14 -31.00
CA LEU A 24 2.47 1.75 -30.93
C LEU A 24 3.53 1.44 -31.99
N ALA A 25 3.39 1.99 -33.20
CA ALA A 25 4.40 1.86 -34.25
C ALA A 25 5.70 2.56 -33.84
N LEU A 26 5.61 3.81 -33.34
CA LEU A 26 6.75 4.60 -32.86
C LEU A 26 7.48 3.91 -31.71
N ARG A 27 6.75 3.33 -30.75
CA ARG A 27 7.35 2.59 -29.63
C ARG A 27 8.27 1.46 -30.10
N ARG A 28 7.94 0.82 -31.23
CA ARG A 28 8.74 -0.28 -31.80
C ARG A 28 9.87 0.22 -32.69
N SER A 29 9.61 1.22 -33.52
CA SER A 29 10.56 1.70 -34.53
C SER A 29 11.62 2.65 -33.95
N ASP A 30 11.25 3.49 -32.98
CA ASP A 30 12.15 4.43 -32.31
C ASP A 30 11.76 4.61 -30.82
N PRO A 31 12.15 3.66 -29.95
CA PRO A 31 11.87 3.70 -28.51
C PRO A 31 12.38 4.98 -27.83
N LYS A 32 13.50 5.53 -28.28
CA LYS A 32 14.09 6.75 -27.69
C LYS A 32 13.21 7.96 -27.96
N ARG A 33 12.76 8.12 -29.21
CA ARG A 33 11.81 9.18 -29.55
C ARG A 33 10.47 8.99 -28.84
N TYR A 34 9.99 7.75 -28.70
CA TYR A 34 8.77 7.47 -27.95
C TYR A 34 8.85 7.96 -26.50
N VAL A 35 9.96 7.66 -25.81
CA VAL A 35 10.20 8.13 -24.43
C VAL A 35 10.25 9.66 -24.39
N ALA A 36 10.96 10.32 -25.30
CA ALA A 36 11.03 11.77 -25.35
C ALA A 36 9.64 12.43 -25.51
N GLU A 37 8.81 11.90 -26.42
CA GLU A 37 7.44 12.40 -26.63
C GLU A 37 6.52 12.13 -25.42
N SER A 38 6.70 10.97 -24.77
CA SER A 38 5.93 10.62 -23.57
C SER A 38 6.30 11.55 -22.41
N MET A 39 7.58 11.82 -22.22
CA MET A 39 8.08 12.78 -21.22
C MET A 39 7.55 14.19 -21.50
N ARG A 40 7.66 14.70 -22.73
CA ARG A 40 7.06 16.00 -23.12
C ARG A 40 5.57 16.05 -22.78
N SER A 41 4.82 15.00 -23.14
CA SER A 41 3.39 14.91 -22.88
C SER A 41 3.06 14.90 -21.38
N MET A 42 3.90 14.25 -20.54
CA MET A 42 3.76 14.29 -19.08
C MET A 42 4.00 15.69 -18.51
N GLY A 43 4.98 16.44 -19.04
CA GLY A 43 5.22 17.84 -18.67
C GLY A 43 4.01 18.74 -18.95
N GLU A 44 3.40 18.60 -20.13
CA GLU A 44 2.16 19.30 -20.49
C GLU A 44 0.98 18.90 -19.59
N HIS A 45 0.83 17.60 -19.30
CA HIS A 45 -0.20 17.08 -18.42
C HIS A 45 -0.09 17.66 -17.00
N VAL A 46 1.10 17.66 -16.39
CA VAL A 46 1.30 18.22 -15.06
C VAL A 46 1.08 19.73 -15.04
N THR A 47 1.46 20.45 -16.11
CA THR A 47 1.15 21.88 -16.26
C THR A 47 -0.36 22.12 -16.23
N ALA A 48 -1.16 21.28 -16.88
CA ALA A 48 -2.62 21.36 -16.83
C ALA A 48 -3.17 21.01 -15.43
N MET A 49 -2.59 20.03 -14.73
CA MET A 49 -2.96 19.72 -13.34
C MET A 49 -2.70 20.91 -12.40
N LEU A 50 -1.57 21.61 -12.56
CA LEU A 50 -1.25 22.83 -11.81
C LEU A 50 -2.23 23.96 -12.12
N GLU A 51 -2.65 24.13 -13.37
CA GLU A 51 -3.64 25.14 -13.73
C GLU A 51 -5.01 24.84 -13.10
N LEU A 52 -5.46 23.58 -13.10
CA LEU A 52 -6.67 23.18 -12.37
C LEU A 52 -6.56 23.45 -10.87
N GLN A 53 -5.39 23.20 -10.27
CA GLN A 53 -5.13 23.52 -8.87
C GLN A 53 -5.24 25.03 -8.62
N ARG A 54 -4.65 25.86 -9.49
CA ARG A 54 -4.73 27.33 -9.42
C ARG A 54 -6.17 27.84 -9.53
N LEU A 55 -7.01 27.15 -10.30
CA LEU A 55 -8.45 27.44 -10.42
C LEU A 55 -9.29 26.92 -9.24
N GLY A 56 -8.67 26.31 -8.24
CA GLY A 56 -9.31 25.89 -6.99
C GLY A 56 -9.68 24.41 -6.92
N ALA A 57 -9.28 23.59 -7.89
CA ALA A 57 -9.48 22.15 -7.80
C ALA A 57 -8.53 21.52 -6.76
N VAL A 58 -9.04 20.55 -5.99
CA VAL A 58 -8.19 19.70 -5.15
C VAL A 58 -7.37 18.79 -6.07
N THR A 59 -6.07 19.07 -6.15
CA THR A 59 -5.12 18.33 -6.98
C THR A 59 -4.09 17.63 -6.11
N PHE A 60 -3.81 16.37 -6.43
CA PHE A 60 -2.80 15.55 -5.76
C PHE A 60 -2.24 14.52 -6.74
N ASP A 61 -1.03 14.04 -6.46
CA ASP A 61 -0.36 12.94 -7.13
C ASP A 61 -0.72 11.60 -6.49
N TYR A 62 -1.00 10.59 -7.31
CA TYR A 62 -1.42 9.27 -6.84
C TYR A 62 -0.35 8.18 -7.00
N GLY A 63 0.91 8.57 -6.89
CA GLY A 63 2.00 7.63 -6.67
C GLY A 63 2.49 6.90 -7.92
N ASN A 64 2.39 7.55 -9.08
CA ASN A 64 2.91 7.06 -10.36
C ASN A 64 4.15 7.83 -10.83
N ASN A 65 4.69 8.73 -10.01
CA ASN A 65 5.87 9.56 -10.28
C ASN A 65 5.72 10.61 -11.41
N ILE A 66 4.50 10.96 -11.82
CA ILE A 66 4.30 11.92 -12.93
C ILE A 66 4.91 13.31 -12.62
N ARG A 67 4.91 13.75 -11.37
CA ARG A 67 5.58 15.00 -10.94
C ARG A 67 7.09 14.95 -11.13
N GLY A 68 7.70 13.79 -10.84
CA GLY A 68 9.13 13.57 -11.08
C GLY A 68 9.46 13.66 -12.56
N GLN A 69 8.67 13.00 -13.40
CA GLN A 69 8.84 13.06 -14.86
C GLN A 69 8.67 14.48 -15.41
N ALA A 70 7.69 15.22 -14.93
CA ALA A 70 7.47 16.61 -15.34
C ALA A 70 8.59 17.55 -14.87
N LEU A 71 9.13 17.34 -13.67
CA LEU A 71 10.29 18.09 -13.18
C LEU A 71 11.51 17.88 -14.09
N GLU A 72 11.78 16.64 -14.51
CA GLU A 72 12.84 16.33 -15.48
C GLU A 72 12.64 17.02 -16.83
N GLN A 73 11.39 17.31 -17.22
CA GLN A 73 11.04 18.08 -18.42
C GLN A 73 10.98 19.59 -18.20
N GLY A 74 11.39 20.08 -17.04
CA GLY A 74 11.53 21.52 -16.76
C GLY A 74 10.29 22.16 -16.14
N VAL A 75 9.27 21.41 -15.74
CA VAL A 75 8.14 21.92 -14.94
C VAL A 75 8.63 22.10 -13.50
N ARG A 76 9.27 23.24 -13.22
CA ARG A 76 10.00 23.50 -11.96
C ARG A 76 9.13 23.41 -10.71
N ASN A 77 7.83 23.69 -10.85
CA ASN A 77 6.88 23.69 -9.75
C ASN A 77 5.94 22.46 -9.77
N ALA A 78 6.37 21.36 -10.41
CA ALA A 78 5.59 20.12 -10.46
C ALA A 78 5.21 19.56 -9.07
N PHE A 79 6.05 19.80 -8.05
CA PHE A 79 5.84 19.37 -6.67
C PHE A 79 4.97 20.32 -5.83
N ASP A 80 4.45 21.42 -6.41
CA ASP A 80 3.35 22.19 -5.80
C ASP A 80 2.07 21.33 -5.71
N ILE A 81 1.99 20.27 -6.53
CA ILE A 81 1.00 19.20 -6.39
C ILE A 81 1.53 18.22 -5.32
N PRO A 82 0.84 18.06 -4.17
CA PRO A 82 1.29 17.16 -3.13
C PRO A 82 0.94 15.69 -3.43
N GLY A 83 1.71 14.75 -2.88
CA GLY A 83 1.36 13.33 -2.91
C GLY A 83 0.15 13.00 -2.03
N PHE A 84 -0.61 11.97 -2.40
CA PHE A 84 -1.79 11.56 -1.65
C PHE A 84 -1.48 11.05 -0.22
N VAL A 85 -0.29 10.49 0.00
CA VAL A 85 0.08 9.94 1.32
C VAL A 85 0.27 11.03 2.36
N PRO A 86 1.15 12.04 2.17
CA PRO A 86 1.26 13.14 3.12
C PRO A 86 -0.07 13.87 3.33
N GLN A 87 -0.92 13.97 2.30
CA GLN A 87 -2.19 14.70 2.39
C GLN A 87 -3.30 13.94 3.13
N TYR A 88 -3.45 12.63 2.90
CA TYR A 88 -4.66 11.91 3.31
C TYR A 88 -4.38 10.60 4.07
N ILE A 89 -3.31 9.88 3.74
CA ILE A 89 -3.13 8.49 4.19
C ILE A 89 -2.22 8.36 5.40
N ARG A 90 -1.23 9.24 5.56
CA ARG A 90 -0.24 9.12 6.65
C ARG A 90 -0.84 9.01 8.06
N PRO A 91 -1.95 9.69 8.40
CA PRO A 91 -2.59 9.48 9.69
C PRO A 91 -3.07 8.05 9.93
N LEU A 92 -3.40 7.29 8.88
CA LEU A 92 -3.75 5.86 8.98
C LEU A 92 -2.48 5.01 9.18
N PHE A 93 -1.38 5.33 8.49
CA PHE A 93 -0.10 4.64 8.69
C PHE A 93 0.43 4.77 10.12
N CYS A 94 0.20 5.93 10.77
CA CYS A 94 0.53 6.12 12.18
C CYS A 94 -0.23 5.18 13.14
N GLU A 95 -1.34 4.57 12.69
CA GLU A 95 -2.10 3.57 13.45
C GLU A 95 -1.76 2.12 13.06
N GLY A 96 -0.76 1.93 12.19
CA GLY A 96 -0.45 0.65 11.57
C GLY A 96 -1.49 0.18 10.56
N ALA A 97 -2.43 1.05 10.14
CA ALA A 97 -3.44 0.72 9.15
C ALA A 97 -2.87 0.78 7.74
N GLY A 98 -3.37 -0.08 6.87
CA GLY A 98 -2.91 -0.19 5.49
C GLY A 98 -3.71 -1.24 4.71
N PRO A 99 -3.33 -1.55 3.46
CA PRO A 99 -4.11 -2.37 2.53
C PRO A 99 -4.04 -3.87 2.83
N PHE A 100 -4.38 -4.25 4.06
CA PHE A 100 -4.54 -5.62 4.54
C PHE A 100 -5.61 -6.34 3.72
N ARG A 101 -5.30 -7.55 3.28
CA ARG A 101 -6.14 -8.33 2.37
C ARG A 101 -6.04 -9.81 2.65
N TRP A 102 -7.06 -10.54 2.24
CA TRP A 102 -7.03 -11.99 2.25
C TRP A 102 -7.71 -12.59 1.02
N CYS A 103 -7.39 -13.85 0.76
CA CYS A 103 -7.83 -14.62 -0.38
C CYS A 103 -8.25 -16.02 0.07
N ALA A 104 -9.40 -16.49 -0.40
CA ALA A 104 -9.90 -17.84 -0.14
C ALA A 104 -9.33 -18.82 -1.17
N ILE A 105 -8.44 -19.73 -0.76
CA ILE A 105 -7.78 -20.68 -1.67
C ILE A 105 -8.75 -21.76 -2.19
N SER A 106 -9.86 -21.97 -1.49
CA SER A 106 -10.95 -22.84 -1.94
C SER A 106 -11.56 -22.40 -3.28
N GLY A 107 -11.45 -21.12 -3.65
CA GLY A 107 -12.16 -20.55 -4.79
C GLY A 107 -13.62 -20.21 -4.49
N GLU A 108 -14.10 -20.44 -3.26
CA GLU A 108 -15.51 -20.31 -2.90
C GLU A 108 -15.85 -18.89 -2.43
N PRO A 109 -16.77 -18.16 -3.11
CA PRO A 109 -17.21 -16.84 -2.68
C PRO A 109 -17.83 -16.83 -1.27
N GLY A 110 -18.40 -17.96 -0.85
CA GLY A 110 -18.98 -18.15 0.48
C GLY A 110 -17.96 -17.98 1.61
N ASP A 111 -16.68 -18.28 1.36
CA ASP A 111 -15.61 -18.10 2.35
C ASP A 111 -15.32 -16.62 2.59
N ILE A 112 -15.35 -15.79 1.53
CA ILE A 112 -15.27 -14.33 1.67
C ILE A 112 -16.51 -13.78 2.37
N ALA A 113 -17.72 -14.25 2.03
CA ALA A 113 -18.92 -13.84 2.74
C ALA A 113 -18.90 -14.20 4.24
N ARG A 114 -18.28 -15.34 4.61
CA ARG A 114 -18.10 -15.72 6.01
C ARG A 114 -17.09 -14.86 6.73
N THR A 115 -15.96 -14.55 6.10
CA THR A 115 -14.93 -13.66 6.67
C THR A 115 -15.40 -12.20 6.75
N ASP A 116 -16.18 -11.71 5.79
CA ASP A 116 -16.83 -10.40 5.84
C ASP A 116 -17.77 -10.30 7.06
N ARG A 117 -18.59 -11.32 7.33
CA ARG A 117 -19.40 -11.39 8.55
C ARG A 117 -18.56 -11.38 9.82
N ALA A 118 -17.45 -12.12 9.85
CA ALA A 118 -16.55 -12.13 11.00
C ALA A 118 -15.97 -10.74 11.29
N VAL A 119 -15.64 -9.95 10.24
CA VAL A 119 -15.21 -8.56 10.41
C VAL A 119 -16.31 -7.70 11.03
N LEU A 120 -17.55 -7.80 10.54
CA LEU A 120 -18.70 -7.06 11.07
C LEU A 120 -19.03 -7.43 12.52
N GLU A 121 -18.91 -8.71 12.88
CA GLU A 121 -19.11 -9.24 14.24
C GLU A 121 -18.01 -8.76 15.19
N THR A 122 -16.77 -8.63 14.70
CA THR A 122 -15.59 -8.32 15.52
C THR A 122 -15.44 -6.83 15.80
N PHE A 123 -15.88 -5.98 14.87
CA PHE A 123 -15.74 -4.53 14.95
C PHE A 123 -17.09 -3.82 14.69
N PRO A 124 -18.15 -4.12 15.46
CA PRO A 124 -19.49 -3.60 15.20
C PRO A 124 -19.57 -2.07 15.31
N ASP A 125 -18.71 -1.48 16.15
CA ASP A 125 -18.69 -0.04 16.43
C ASP A 125 -17.86 0.76 15.41
N ASN A 126 -17.12 0.10 14.51
CA ASN A 126 -16.36 0.78 13.47
C ASN A 126 -17.24 1.02 12.23
N GLU A 127 -18.06 2.08 12.29
CA GLU A 127 -19.04 2.39 11.24
C GLU A 127 -18.45 2.48 9.84
N HIS A 128 -17.26 3.07 9.70
CA HIS A 128 -16.58 3.22 8.42
C HIS A 128 -16.16 1.85 7.85
N LEU A 129 -15.56 0.99 8.69
CA LEU A 129 -15.18 -0.37 8.33
C LEU A 129 -16.41 -1.22 7.95
N CYS A 130 -17.48 -1.14 8.74
CA CYS A 130 -18.71 -1.87 8.45
C CYS A 130 -19.35 -1.41 7.15
N ARG A 131 -19.39 -0.10 6.89
CA ARG A 131 -19.85 0.45 5.61
C ARG A 131 -18.99 -0.03 4.45
N TRP A 132 -17.67 -0.04 4.61
CA TRP A 132 -16.73 -0.56 3.61
C TRP A 132 -17.03 -2.02 3.26
N ILE A 133 -17.13 -2.91 4.25
CA ILE A 133 -17.41 -4.34 4.02
C ILE A 133 -18.74 -4.54 3.29
N ARG A 134 -19.81 -3.84 3.68
CA ARG A 134 -21.10 -3.93 2.99
C ARG A 134 -21.02 -3.48 1.54
N LEU A 135 -20.42 -2.32 1.27
CA LEU A 135 -20.23 -1.81 -0.08
C LEU A 135 -19.35 -2.74 -0.93
N ALA A 136 -18.30 -3.30 -0.34
CA ALA A 136 -17.41 -4.22 -1.03
C ALA A 136 -18.12 -5.54 -1.38
N GLY A 137 -19.06 -6.01 -0.56
CA GLY A 137 -19.94 -7.16 -0.88
C GLY A 137 -20.94 -6.87 -2.00
N GLU A 138 -21.44 -5.63 -2.09
CA GLU A 138 -22.43 -5.22 -3.10
C GLU A 138 -21.82 -4.83 -4.45
N ARG A 139 -20.64 -4.22 -4.43
CA ARG A 139 -20.08 -3.49 -5.58
C ARG A 139 -18.86 -4.16 -6.21
N VAL A 140 -18.09 -4.94 -5.46
CA VAL A 140 -16.84 -5.54 -5.95
C VAL A 140 -17.12 -6.96 -6.45
N ARG A 141 -16.90 -7.18 -7.75
CA ARG A 141 -16.92 -8.52 -8.33
C ARG A 141 -15.55 -9.17 -8.17
N PHE A 142 -15.52 -10.44 -7.80
CA PHE A 142 -14.28 -11.19 -7.68
C PHE A 142 -13.60 -11.40 -9.04
N GLN A 143 -12.27 -11.48 -9.02
CA GLN A 143 -11.42 -11.75 -10.17
C GLN A 143 -10.44 -12.86 -9.79
N GLY A 144 -10.54 -14.03 -10.42
CA GLY A 144 -9.79 -15.21 -10.01
C GLY A 144 -10.30 -15.76 -8.67
N LEU A 145 -9.38 -16.10 -7.75
CA LEU A 145 -9.76 -16.52 -6.40
C LEU A 145 -10.50 -15.39 -5.66
N PRO A 146 -11.61 -15.69 -4.96
CA PRO A 146 -12.30 -14.69 -4.15
C PRO A 146 -11.37 -14.09 -3.09
N ALA A 147 -11.28 -12.76 -3.08
CA ALA A 147 -10.41 -12.01 -2.19
C ALA A 147 -11.08 -10.74 -1.70
N ARG A 148 -10.65 -10.25 -0.53
CA ARG A 148 -11.15 -9.02 0.08
C ARG A 148 -9.99 -8.16 0.52
N ILE A 149 -10.11 -6.87 0.22
CA ILE A 149 -9.28 -5.80 0.79
C ILE A 149 -10.06 -5.15 1.93
N CYS A 150 -9.39 -4.89 3.06
CA CYS A 150 -9.99 -4.27 4.23
C CYS A 150 -8.88 -3.62 5.06
N TRP A 151 -8.91 -2.29 5.18
CA TRP A 151 -7.85 -1.61 5.91
C TRP A 151 -7.99 -1.85 7.41
N LEU A 152 -7.03 -2.56 7.99
CA LEU A 152 -6.96 -2.88 9.42
C LEU A 152 -5.61 -2.43 9.99
N GLY A 153 -5.64 -1.89 11.21
CA GLY A 153 -4.49 -1.38 11.95
C GLY A 153 -3.80 -2.38 12.86
N TYR A 154 -2.82 -1.88 13.62
CA TYR A 154 -2.15 -2.66 14.66
C TYR A 154 -3.14 -3.14 15.72
N GLY A 155 -3.10 -4.43 16.07
CA GLY A 155 -4.04 -5.10 16.98
C GLY A 155 -5.33 -5.60 16.31
N GLU A 156 -5.72 -5.04 15.16
CA GLU A 156 -6.87 -5.53 14.40
C GLU A 156 -6.44 -6.66 13.45
N ARG A 157 -5.24 -6.56 12.86
CA ARG A 157 -4.71 -7.55 11.91
C ARG A 157 -4.52 -8.93 12.55
N ASP A 158 -3.83 -9.02 13.68
CA ASP A 158 -3.58 -10.29 14.37
C ASP A 158 -4.87 -10.91 14.91
N LYS A 159 -5.76 -10.09 15.47
CA LYS A 159 -7.09 -10.50 15.90
C LYS A 159 -7.85 -11.16 14.74
N MET A 160 -7.91 -10.52 13.57
CA MET A 160 -8.60 -11.10 12.41
C MET A 160 -7.88 -12.31 11.84
N GLY A 161 -6.56 -12.33 11.80
CA GLY A 161 -5.82 -13.51 11.34
C GLY A 161 -6.08 -14.74 12.20
N LEU A 162 -6.13 -14.58 13.53
CA LEU A 162 -6.48 -15.66 14.45
C LEU A 162 -7.94 -16.12 14.28
N ILE A 163 -8.87 -15.19 14.08
CA ILE A 163 -10.27 -15.52 13.78
C ILE A 163 -10.37 -16.31 12.47
N PHE A 164 -9.71 -15.87 11.40
CA PHE A 164 -9.72 -16.58 10.13
C PHE A 164 -9.14 -17.99 10.26
N ASN A 165 -8.07 -18.16 11.03
CA ASN A 165 -7.52 -19.49 11.32
C ASN A 165 -8.52 -20.37 12.08
N GLU A 166 -9.27 -19.81 13.03
CA GLU A 166 -10.34 -20.53 13.73
C GLU A 166 -11.47 -20.96 12.77
N LEU A 167 -11.87 -20.09 11.85
CA LEU A 167 -12.89 -20.43 10.85
C LEU A 167 -12.45 -21.60 9.97
N VAL A 168 -11.18 -21.63 9.57
CA VAL A 168 -10.60 -22.76 8.82
C VAL A 168 -10.61 -24.02 9.68
N ARG A 169 -10.16 -23.94 10.95
CA ARG A 169 -10.13 -25.08 11.87
C ARG A 169 -11.51 -25.71 12.08
N LYS A 170 -12.56 -24.87 12.20
CA LYS A 170 -13.95 -25.31 12.38
C LYS A 170 -14.63 -25.77 11.10
N GLY A 171 -13.99 -25.57 9.93
CA GLY A 171 -14.59 -25.84 8.63
C GLY A 171 -15.74 -24.89 8.28
N GLU A 172 -15.79 -23.70 8.89
CA GLU A 172 -16.76 -22.64 8.54
C GLU A 172 -16.43 -21.96 7.21
N VAL A 173 -15.17 -22.10 6.77
CA VAL A 173 -14.70 -21.83 5.41
C VAL A 173 -14.14 -23.11 4.80
N ARG A 174 -14.20 -23.25 3.47
CA ARG A 174 -13.93 -24.50 2.75
C ARG A 174 -12.46 -24.84 2.60
N GLY A 175 -11.57 -23.88 2.76
CA GLY A 175 -10.12 -24.11 2.69
C GLY A 175 -9.30 -23.03 3.38
N PRO A 176 -7.96 -23.15 3.36
CA PRO A 176 -7.07 -22.17 3.95
C PRO A 176 -7.28 -20.76 3.39
N ILE A 177 -7.04 -19.77 4.24
CA ILE A 177 -7.09 -18.35 3.87
C ILE A 177 -5.66 -17.82 3.81
N VAL A 178 -5.30 -17.22 2.67
CA VAL A 178 -4.03 -16.51 2.51
C VAL A 178 -4.23 -15.05 2.91
N ILE A 179 -3.40 -14.55 3.81
CA ILE A 179 -3.48 -13.19 4.36
C ILE A 179 -2.20 -12.44 3.99
N GLY A 180 -2.35 -11.27 3.40
CA GLY A 180 -1.21 -10.42 3.03
C GLY A 180 -1.62 -8.97 2.87
N ARG A 181 -0.86 -8.24 2.06
CA ARG A 181 -1.06 -6.82 1.79
C ARG A 181 -0.33 -6.40 0.51
N ASP A 182 -0.53 -5.14 0.12
CA ASP A 182 0.40 -4.48 -0.79
C ASP A 182 1.79 -4.30 -0.12
N HIS A 183 2.80 -3.99 -0.92
CA HIS A 183 4.07 -3.47 -0.43
C HIS A 183 3.95 -1.99 0.00
N LEU A 184 2.92 -1.27 -0.46
CA LEU A 184 2.49 -0.01 0.13
C LEU A 184 1.82 -0.29 1.48
N ASP A 185 2.53 -0.05 2.57
CA ASP A 185 1.99 -0.14 3.93
C ASP A 185 2.84 0.69 4.89
N CYS A 186 2.30 0.91 6.09
CA CYS A 186 2.86 1.77 7.12
C CYS A 186 4.35 1.55 7.45
N GLY A 187 4.86 0.33 7.36
CA GLY A 187 6.25 -0.01 7.72
C GLY A 187 7.11 -0.58 6.60
N SER A 188 6.55 -0.75 5.39
CA SER A 188 7.13 -1.66 4.40
C SER A 188 7.66 -0.99 3.15
N VAL A 189 7.80 0.33 3.12
CA VAL A 189 8.25 1.06 1.93
C VAL A 189 9.00 2.33 2.28
N ALA A 190 10.08 2.58 1.53
CA ALA A 190 10.74 3.87 1.40
C ALA A 190 10.57 4.34 -0.06
N SER A 191 9.94 5.50 -0.25
CA SER A 191 9.56 6.05 -1.55
C SER A 191 9.32 7.57 -1.43
N PRO A 192 10.37 8.39 -1.62
CA PRO A 192 10.32 9.84 -1.36
C PRO A 192 9.31 10.62 -2.20
N ASN A 193 8.89 10.09 -3.35
CA ASN A 193 7.89 10.72 -4.21
C ASN A 193 6.46 10.18 -3.97
N ARG A 194 6.27 9.35 -2.93
CA ARG A 194 4.99 8.70 -2.64
C ARG A 194 4.78 8.48 -1.14
N GLU A 195 5.04 7.28 -0.60
CA GLU A 195 4.65 6.94 0.78
C GLU A 195 5.41 7.73 1.84
N THR A 196 6.68 7.99 1.58
CA THR A 196 7.58 8.65 2.53
C THR A 196 7.88 10.09 2.13
N GLU A 197 7.04 10.68 1.27
CA GLU A 197 7.17 12.08 0.83
C GLU A 197 6.92 13.07 1.99
N GLY A 198 7.91 13.89 2.33
CA GLY A 198 7.79 14.89 3.38
C GLY A 198 7.58 14.27 4.76
N MET A 199 8.46 13.36 5.18
CA MET A 199 8.51 12.92 6.57
C MET A 199 8.85 14.12 7.47
N LEU A 200 8.31 14.17 8.70
CA LEU A 200 8.47 15.32 9.60
C LEU A 200 9.94 15.64 9.94
N ASP A 201 10.78 14.61 10.00
CA ASP A 201 12.20 14.66 10.31
C ASP A 201 13.11 14.66 9.06
N GLY A 202 12.52 14.67 7.85
CA GLY A 202 13.26 14.57 6.59
C GLY A 202 13.81 13.19 6.26
N SER A 203 13.35 12.13 6.94
CA SER A 203 13.78 10.73 6.74
C SER A 203 13.24 10.05 5.46
N ASP A 204 12.76 10.83 4.48
CA ASP A 204 12.05 10.37 3.29
C ASP A 204 12.76 9.21 2.58
N ALA A 205 14.08 9.28 2.43
CA ALA A 205 14.89 8.34 1.66
C ALA A 205 15.50 7.19 2.49
N ILE A 206 15.24 7.12 3.80
CA ILE A 206 15.79 6.04 4.65
C ILE A 206 15.12 4.70 4.30
N ALA A 207 15.90 3.81 3.68
CA ALA A 207 15.44 2.51 3.20
C ALA A 207 15.72 1.34 4.18
N ASP A 208 16.21 1.62 5.39
CA ASP A 208 16.42 0.56 6.40
C ASP A 208 15.09 -0.08 6.84
N TRP A 209 14.04 0.72 6.98
CA TRP A 209 12.71 0.28 7.43
C TRP A 209 12.08 -0.85 6.61
N PRO A 210 11.96 -0.77 5.26
CA PRO A 210 11.44 -1.89 4.47
C PRO A 210 12.32 -3.15 4.57
N ILE A 211 13.64 -3.02 4.74
CA ILE A 211 14.54 -4.16 4.93
C ILE A 211 14.30 -4.81 6.30
N LEU A 212 14.21 -4.00 7.36
CA LEU A 212 13.87 -4.47 8.71
C LEU A 212 12.48 -5.12 8.75
N ASN A 213 11.49 -4.58 8.03
CA ASN A 213 10.17 -5.18 7.88
C ASN A 213 10.25 -6.59 7.28
N ALA A 214 11.01 -6.77 6.19
CA ALA A 214 11.21 -8.09 5.59
C ALA A 214 11.90 -9.08 6.55
N LEU A 215 12.96 -8.64 7.24
CA LEU A 215 13.69 -9.46 8.20
C LEU A 215 12.81 -9.85 9.40
N ALA A 216 12.06 -8.90 9.95
CA ALA A 216 11.13 -9.14 11.07
C ALA A 216 10.02 -10.13 10.67
N ASN A 217 9.41 -9.96 9.49
CA ASN A 217 8.40 -10.88 8.97
C ASN A 217 8.96 -12.29 8.73
N THR A 218 10.19 -12.39 8.25
CA THR A 218 10.90 -13.67 8.10
C THR A 218 11.10 -14.35 9.45
N ALA A 219 11.61 -13.61 10.45
CA ALA A 219 11.86 -14.12 11.80
C ALA A 219 10.55 -14.51 12.54
N CYS A 220 9.47 -13.75 12.33
CA CYS A 220 8.17 -14.04 12.96
C CYS A 220 7.46 -15.26 12.34
N GLY A 221 7.85 -15.63 11.11
CA GLY A 221 7.39 -16.81 10.41
C GLY A 221 6.29 -16.53 9.39
N ALA A 222 6.40 -15.48 8.57
CA ALA A 222 5.56 -15.33 7.39
C ALA A 222 5.72 -16.56 6.47
N SER A 223 4.70 -16.88 5.66
CA SER A 223 4.79 -18.02 4.74
C SER A 223 5.68 -17.71 3.54
N TRP A 224 5.68 -16.45 3.08
CA TRP A 224 6.72 -15.91 2.21
C TRP A 224 6.90 -14.41 2.44
N VAL A 225 8.10 -13.95 2.12
CA VAL A 225 8.54 -12.56 2.25
C VAL A 225 9.23 -12.17 0.95
N SER A 226 9.06 -10.93 0.54
CA SER A 226 9.67 -10.37 -0.67
C SER A 226 10.30 -9.02 -0.40
N VAL A 227 11.39 -8.70 -1.10
CA VAL A 227 12.01 -7.37 -1.13
C VAL A 227 12.14 -6.96 -2.59
N HIS A 228 11.49 -5.87 -2.96
CA HIS A 228 11.42 -5.36 -4.33
C HIS A 228 11.95 -3.92 -4.40
N HIS A 229 12.28 -3.52 -5.62
CA HIS A 229 12.78 -2.20 -5.95
C HIS A 229 11.99 -1.59 -7.12
N GLY A 230 11.65 -0.32 -7.00
CA GLY A 230 11.05 0.49 -8.05
C GLY A 230 9.55 0.30 -8.28
N GLY A 231 8.83 -0.38 -7.40
CA GLY A 231 7.40 -0.63 -7.51
C GLY A 231 6.58 0.65 -7.49
N GLY A 232 5.85 0.88 -8.57
CA GLY A 232 4.88 1.95 -8.77
C GLY A 232 5.45 3.35 -9.05
N VAL A 233 6.62 3.71 -8.51
CA VAL A 233 7.30 4.97 -8.85
C VAL A 233 8.44 4.82 -9.86
N GLY A 234 8.85 3.59 -10.19
CA GLY A 234 9.90 3.31 -11.17
C GLY A 234 11.28 3.00 -10.55
N ILE A 235 12.18 2.45 -11.36
CA ILE A 235 13.53 2.02 -10.96
C ILE A 235 14.30 3.19 -10.33
N GLY A 236 14.88 2.96 -9.16
CA GLY A 236 15.73 3.90 -8.43
C GLY A 236 15.00 4.70 -7.36
N LEU A 237 13.66 4.64 -7.34
CA LEU A 237 12.84 5.58 -6.58
C LEU A 237 12.09 4.96 -5.40
N SER A 238 12.15 3.63 -5.23
CA SER A 238 11.59 2.98 -4.04
C SER A 238 12.23 1.64 -3.70
N ILE A 239 12.26 1.32 -2.41
CA ILE A 239 12.59 0.01 -1.86
C ILE A 239 11.45 -0.40 -0.94
N HIS A 240 10.93 -1.62 -1.10
CA HIS A 240 9.74 -2.04 -0.37
C HIS A 240 9.63 -3.55 -0.18
N ALA A 241 8.97 -3.95 0.91
CA ALA A 241 8.83 -5.33 1.33
C ALA A 241 7.38 -5.81 1.34
N GLY A 242 7.20 -7.07 0.97
CA GLY A 242 5.92 -7.77 1.01
C GLY A 242 6.00 -8.92 1.99
N MET A 243 4.87 -9.25 2.59
CA MET A 243 4.73 -10.45 3.40
C MET A 243 3.35 -11.05 3.18
N VAL A 244 3.30 -12.38 3.27
CA VAL A 244 2.06 -13.13 3.24
C VAL A 244 2.17 -14.31 4.19
N ILE A 245 1.07 -14.63 4.86
CA ILE A 245 0.95 -15.73 5.82
C ILE A 245 -0.33 -16.53 5.56
N VAL A 246 -0.25 -17.84 5.76
CA VAL A 246 -1.36 -18.77 5.54
C VAL A 246 -2.02 -19.11 6.87
N ALA A 247 -3.34 -18.94 6.93
CA ALA A 247 -4.19 -19.47 7.98
C ALA A 247 -4.75 -20.81 7.52
N ASP A 248 -4.18 -21.91 8.02
CA ASP A 248 -4.50 -23.29 7.64
C ASP A 248 -5.28 -24.06 8.72
N GLY A 249 -5.68 -23.39 9.80
CA GLY A 249 -6.41 -23.98 10.92
C GLY A 249 -5.54 -24.65 11.98
N THR A 250 -4.22 -24.71 11.79
CA THR A 250 -3.31 -25.35 12.76
C THR A 250 -2.92 -24.42 13.90
N ASP A 251 -2.52 -25.00 15.04
CA ASP A 251 -1.97 -24.25 16.17
C ASP A 251 -0.60 -23.63 15.85
N SER A 252 0.15 -24.25 14.94
CA SER A 252 1.41 -23.69 14.42
C SER A 252 1.16 -22.40 13.65
N ALA A 253 0.16 -22.41 12.75
CA ALA A 253 -0.25 -21.21 12.03
C ALA A 253 -0.77 -20.13 12.98
N ALA A 254 -1.56 -20.46 14.00
CA ALA A 254 -2.03 -19.50 15.00
C ALA A 254 -0.89 -18.73 15.67
N LYS A 255 0.18 -19.43 16.11
CA LYS A 255 1.36 -18.78 16.72
C LYS A 255 2.12 -17.88 15.74
N ARG A 256 2.23 -18.29 14.47
CA ARG A 256 2.88 -17.50 13.41
C ARG A 256 2.06 -16.28 13.05
N LEU A 257 0.74 -16.42 12.89
CA LEU A 257 -0.20 -15.35 12.60
C LEU A 257 -0.15 -14.27 13.66
N GLN A 258 -0.20 -14.65 14.94
CA GLN A 258 -0.09 -13.70 16.03
C GLN A 258 1.21 -12.87 15.92
N ARG A 259 2.37 -13.52 15.76
CA ARG A 259 3.66 -12.81 15.68
C ARG A 259 3.78 -11.93 14.44
N VAL A 260 3.50 -12.50 13.26
CA VAL A 260 3.67 -11.80 11.98
C VAL A 260 2.70 -10.62 11.85
N LEU A 261 1.43 -10.83 12.17
CA LEU A 261 0.40 -9.78 12.07
C LEU A 261 0.49 -8.74 13.21
N THR A 262 1.32 -8.99 14.22
CA THR A 262 1.74 -7.97 15.22
C THR A 262 2.97 -7.21 14.74
N ALA A 263 4.04 -7.92 14.38
CA ALA A 263 5.32 -7.32 14.02
C ALA A 263 5.23 -6.45 12.76
N ASP A 264 4.49 -6.90 11.74
CA ASP A 264 4.38 -6.19 10.47
C ASP A 264 3.82 -4.76 10.63
N PRO A 265 2.60 -4.54 11.15
CA PRO A 265 2.11 -3.18 11.42
C PRO A 265 2.89 -2.46 12.54
N ALA A 266 3.49 -3.17 13.50
CA ALA A 266 4.34 -2.54 14.52
C ALA A 266 5.54 -1.82 13.90
N THR A 267 6.21 -2.42 12.90
CA THR A 267 7.32 -1.73 12.22
C THR A 267 6.90 -0.39 11.61
N GLY A 268 5.64 -0.27 11.16
CA GLY A 268 5.09 0.99 10.68
C GLY A 268 4.84 2.02 11.77
N ILE A 269 4.33 1.59 12.92
CA ILE A 269 4.18 2.46 14.09
C ILE A 269 5.54 2.93 14.59
N MET A 270 6.51 2.01 14.73
CA MET A 270 7.88 2.33 15.14
C MET A 270 8.51 3.37 14.21
N ARG A 271 8.44 3.14 12.89
CA ARG A 271 8.97 4.05 11.87
C ARG A 271 8.40 5.47 11.98
N HIS A 272 7.08 5.58 12.14
CA HIS A 272 6.43 6.89 12.22
C HIS A 272 6.64 7.55 13.59
N ALA A 273 6.73 6.79 14.68
CA ALA A 273 7.03 7.32 16.00
C ALA A 273 8.48 7.85 16.08
N ASP A 274 9.42 7.15 15.45
CA ASP A 274 10.82 7.55 15.27
C ASP A 274 10.92 8.88 14.52
N ALA A 275 10.21 8.99 13.39
CA ALA A 275 10.12 10.22 12.60
C ALA A 275 9.35 11.38 13.28
N GLY A 276 8.91 11.23 14.53
CA GLY A 276 8.33 12.30 15.33
C GLY A 276 6.81 12.48 15.21
N TYR A 277 6.09 11.55 14.58
CA TYR A 277 4.63 11.63 14.50
C TYR A 277 4.00 11.31 15.87
N GLU A 278 3.45 12.33 16.52
CA GLU A 278 2.82 12.22 17.84
C GLU A 278 1.70 11.17 17.89
N LYS A 279 0.90 11.08 16.83
CA LYS A 279 -0.15 10.05 16.71
C LYS A 279 0.44 8.63 16.77
N ALA A 280 1.57 8.37 16.13
CA ALA A 280 2.21 7.06 16.17
C ALA A 280 2.76 6.74 17.56
N ARG A 281 3.32 7.73 18.26
CA ARG A 281 3.77 7.59 19.67
C ARG A 281 2.60 7.27 20.60
N GLN A 282 1.49 7.97 20.45
CA GLN A 282 0.26 7.70 21.22
C GLN A 282 -0.27 6.30 20.97
N VAL A 283 -0.31 5.85 19.71
CA VAL A 283 -0.73 4.49 19.36
C VAL A 283 0.24 3.46 19.96
N ALA A 284 1.55 3.71 19.90
CA ALA A 284 2.56 2.83 20.49
C ALA A 284 2.33 2.66 22.00
N THR A 285 2.16 3.76 22.74
CA THR A 285 1.87 3.71 24.18
C THR A 285 0.53 3.03 24.47
N ALA A 286 -0.54 3.42 23.75
CA ALA A 286 -1.89 2.94 24.01
C ALA A 286 -2.07 1.44 23.69
N ARG A 287 -1.32 0.92 22.71
CA ARG A 287 -1.43 -0.48 22.24
C ARG A 287 -0.22 -1.34 22.62
N GLY A 288 0.73 -0.81 23.38
CA GLY A 288 1.87 -1.56 23.92
C GLY A 288 2.91 -1.96 22.87
N VAL A 289 3.15 -1.12 21.86
CA VAL A 289 4.28 -1.31 20.93
C VAL A 289 5.56 -0.92 21.66
N ASP A 290 6.47 -1.88 21.80
CA ASP A 290 7.79 -1.66 22.40
C ASP A 290 8.68 -0.86 21.44
N ILE A 291 9.00 0.38 21.83
CA ILE A 291 9.90 1.27 21.09
C ILE A 291 11.04 1.62 22.05
N PRO A 292 12.21 0.96 21.92
CA PRO A 292 13.35 1.30 22.74
C PRO A 292 13.71 2.77 22.53
N THR A 293 13.62 3.56 23.59
CA THR A 293 14.13 4.94 23.58
C THR A 293 15.45 4.97 24.33
N ALA A 294 16.30 5.98 24.08
CA ALA A 294 17.46 6.22 24.93
C ALA A 294 16.99 6.62 26.35
N GLY A 295 16.65 5.62 27.17
CA GLY A 295 16.06 5.79 28.50
C GLY A 295 15.16 4.64 28.99
N GLY A 296 14.79 3.67 28.14
CA GLY A 296 13.95 2.52 28.52
C GLY A 296 13.56 1.71 27.30
#